data_AF-T0ZR80-F1
#
_entry.id   AF-T0ZR80-F1
#
_cell.length_a   1.000
_cell.length_b   1.000
_cell.length_c   1.000
_cell.angle_alpha   90.00
_cell.angle_beta   90.00
_cell.angle_gamma   90.00
#
_symmetry.space_group_name_H-M   'P 1'
#
loop_
_entity.id
_entity.type
_entity.pdbx_description
1 polymer ?
#
loop_
_entity_poly.entity_id
_entity_poly.type
_entity_poly.pdbx_seq_one_letter_code
_entity_poly.pdbx_strand_id
1 'polypeptide(L)'
;AVLPTKLPLADFYAELVKTQQVLNMKHLGWQALKGTASIVARHLLHGQTNFLRMLWKFNSVYNPKLQMADHAQPVKYEMSLPPAKEKGVYTNVLFVHEPLGRKGRELNDTTEDFVNETSMGKHL
;
A
#
# COMPACT_ATOMS: atom_id res chain seq x y z
N ALA A 1 2.52 -11.00 -9.71
CA ALA A 1 1.14 -11.27 -10.16
C ALA A 1 0.19 -10.49 -9.28
N VAL A 2 -0.79 -9.79 -9.88
CA VAL A 2 -1.93 -9.23 -9.12
C VAL A 2 -2.82 -10.37 -8.63
N LEU A 3 -3.62 -10.11 -7.59
CA LEU A 3 -4.57 -11.08 -7.04
C LEU A 3 -5.50 -11.61 -8.15
N PRO A 4 -5.94 -12.88 -8.08
CA PRO A 4 -6.90 -13.41 -9.03
C PRO A 4 -8.18 -12.56 -9.01
N THR A 5 -8.53 -11.99 -10.15
CA THR A 5 -9.74 -11.17 -10.30
C THR A 5 -10.78 -11.91 -11.12
N LYS A 6 -12.06 -11.62 -10.89
CA LYS A 6 -13.18 -12.22 -11.63
C LYS A 6 -13.43 -11.53 -12.98
N LEU A 7 -12.82 -10.36 -13.20
CA LEU A 7 -12.97 -9.56 -14.42
C LEU A 7 -11.76 -9.76 -15.35
N PRO A 8 -11.91 -9.57 -16.67
CA PRO A 8 -10.78 -9.41 -17.55
C PRO A 8 -9.86 -8.30 -17.04
N LEU A 9 -8.55 -8.51 -17.14
CA LEU A 9 -7.56 -7.66 -16.47
C LEU A 9 -7.64 -6.18 -16.93
N ALA A 10 -7.93 -5.95 -18.21
CA ALA A 10 -8.13 -4.61 -18.75
C ALA A 10 -9.33 -3.89 -18.11
N ASP A 11 -10.46 -4.60 -17.98
CA ASP A 11 -11.68 -4.07 -17.37
C ASP A 11 -11.50 -3.83 -15.87
N PHE A 12 -10.76 -4.71 -15.21
CA PHE A 12 -10.38 -4.53 -13.81
C PHE A 12 -9.60 -3.23 -13.60
N TYR A 13 -8.55 -2.98 -14.40
CA TYR A 13 -7.77 -1.74 -14.27
C TYR A 13 -8.58 -0.49 -14.64
N ALA A 14 -9.47 -0.59 -15.64
CA ALA A 14 -10.37 0.50 -16.00
C ALA A 14 -11.29 0.89 -14.82
N GLU A 15 -11.92 -0.09 -14.19
CA GLU A 15 -12.82 0.15 -13.06
C GLU A 15 -12.06 0.61 -11.83
N LEU A 16 -10.88 0.03 -11.55
CA LEU A 16 -10.01 0.43 -10.46
C LEU A 16 -9.63 1.92 -10.58
N VAL A 17 -9.12 2.35 -11.73
CA VAL A 17 -8.74 3.76 -11.92
C VAL A 17 -9.97 4.67 -11.83
N LYS A 18 -11.11 4.26 -12.36
CA LYS A 18 -12.36 5.03 -12.27
C LYS A 18 -12.81 5.23 -10.82
N THR A 19 -12.76 4.18 -9.99
CA THR A 19 -13.09 4.31 -8.56
C THR A 19 -12.13 5.26 -7.85
N GLN A 20 -10.82 5.15 -8.12
CA GLN A 20 -9.81 6.05 -7.57
C GLN A 20 -10.01 7.50 -8.00
N GLN A 21 -10.39 7.75 -9.26
CA GLN A 21 -10.72 9.09 -9.76
C GLN A 21 -11.93 9.69 -9.04
N VAL A 22 -13.00 8.91 -8.87
CA VAL A 22 -14.20 9.37 -8.16
C VAL A 22 -13.91 9.65 -6.69
N LEU A 23 -13.18 8.78 -6.00
CA LEU A 23 -12.75 9.01 -4.61
C LEU A 23 -11.88 10.25 -4.50
N ASN A 24 -10.89 10.40 -5.39
CA ASN A 24 -10.04 11.57 -5.43
C ASN A 24 -10.85 12.85 -5.68
N MET A 25 -11.75 12.88 -6.67
CA MET A 25 -12.63 14.03 -6.89
C MET A 25 -13.55 14.33 -5.71
N LYS A 26 -14.05 13.30 -5.02
CA LYS A 26 -14.96 13.47 -3.89
C LYS A 26 -14.26 14.01 -2.64
N HIS A 27 -13.02 13.58 -2.38
CA HIS A 27 -12.26 13.93 -1.17
C HIS A 27 -11.26 15.07 -1.37
N LEU A 28 -10.77 15.27 -2.60
CA LEU A 28 -9.81 16.31 -3.00
C LEU A 28 -10.41 17.30 -4.02
N GLY A 29 -11.72 17.31 -4.17
CA GLY A 29 -12.44 18.21 -5.07
C GLY A 29 -12.40 19.68 -4.66
N TRP A 30 -13.10 20.51 -5.44
CA TRP A 30 -13.11 21.98 -5.32
C TRP A 30 -13.42 22.50 -3.90
N GLN A 31 -14.24 21.80 -3.12
CA GLN A 31 -14.57 22.19 -1.74
C GLN A 31 -13.41 21.97 -0.77
N ALA A 32 -12.67 20.86 -0.89
CA ALA A 32 -11.48 20.61 -0.08
C ALA A 32 -10.34 21.56 -0.45
N LEU A 33 -10.21 21.89 -1.74
CA LEU A 33 -9.24 22.88 -2.21
C LEU A 33 -9.55 24.28 -1.66
N LYS A 34 -10.83 24.69 -1.60
CA LYS A 34 -11.24 25.94 -0.93
C LYS A 34 -10.89 25.94 0.55
N GLY A 35 -11.16 24.84 1.25
CA GLY A 35 -10.82 24.68 2.67
C GLY A 35 -9.31 24.75 2.96
N THR A 36 -8.48 24.37 2.00
CA THR A 36 -7.01 24.34 2.11
C THR A 36 -6.31 25.48 1.35
N ALA A 37 -7.07 26.42 0.78
CA ALA A 37 -6.54 27.46 -0.09
C ALA A 37 -5.44 28.32 0.55
N SER A 38 -5.57 28.65 1.85
CA SER A 38 -4.55 29.40 2.60
C SER A 38 -3.25 28.62 2.77
N ILE A 39 -3.34 27.31 2.97
CA ILE A 39 -2.19 26.40 3.10
C ILE A 39 -1.50 26.25 1.74
N VAL A 40 -2.27 26.06 0.66
CA VAL A 40 -1.74 26.01 -0.71
C VAL A 40 -1.04 27.31 -1.08
N ALA A 41 -1.65 28.47 -0.80
CA ALA A 41 -1.04 29.77 -1.04
C ALA A 41 0.27 29.94 -0.27
N ARG A 42 0.29 29.55 1.01
CA ARG A 42 1.52 29.56 1.81
C ARG A 42 2.60 28.65 1.22
N HIS A 43 2.27 27.42 0.84
CA HIS A 43 3.23 26.51 0.22
C HIS A 43 3.77 27.07 -1.10
N LEU A 44 2.92 27.67 -1.94
CA LEU A 44 3.34 28.32 -3.18
C LEU A 44 4.29 29.50 -2.93
N LEU A 45 4.02 30.32 -1.91
CA LEU A 45 4.92 31.41 -1.51
C LEU A 45 6.30 30.90 -1.06
N HIS A 46 6.37 29.67 -0.54
CA HIS A 46 7.62 28.99 -0.19
C HIS A 46 8.19 28.14 -1.36
N GLY A 47 7.66 28.29 -2.58
CA GLY A 47 8.09 27.56 -3.78
C GLY A 47 7.64 26.10 -3.84
N GLN A 48 6.82 25.63 -2.90
CA GLN A 48 6.36 24.25 -2.84
C GLN A 48 5.11 24.06 -3.72
N THR A 49 5.33 23.61 -4.96
CA THR A 49 4.27 23.33 -5.94
C THR A 49 3.85 21.86 -5.97
N ASN A 50 4.49 21.01 -5.16
CA ASN A 50 4.32 19.55 -5.18
C ASN A 50 2.86 19.12 -5.04
N PHE A 51 2.08 19.78 -4.17
CA PHE A 51 0.67 19.46 -3.97
C PHE A 51 -0.16 19.67 -5.24
N LEU A 52 -0.07 20.85 -5.87
CA LEU A 52 -0.77 21.11 -7.14
C LEU A 52 -0.27 20.22 -8.27
N ARG A 53 1.05 19.95 -8.30
CA ARG A 53 1.65 19.05 -9.27
C ARG A 53 1.13 17.63 -9.13
N MET A 54 0.94 17.14 -7.90
CA MET A 54 0.34 15.84 -7.61
C MET A 54 -1.12 15.79 -8.09
N LEU A 55 -1.93 16.83 -7.81
CA LEU A 55 -3.32 16.90 -8.29
C LEU A 55 -3.40 16.84 -9.82
N TRP A 56 -2.52 17.57 -10.51
CA TRP A 56 -2.47 17.56 -11.98
C TRP A 56 -1.94 16.23 -12.54
N LYS A 57 -0.91 15.65 -11.91
CA LYS A 57 -0.31 14.37 -12.32
C LYS A 57 -1.20 13.17 -12.02
N PHE A 58 -2.24 13.31 -11.22
CA PHE A 58 -3.14 12.22 -10.87
C PHE A 58 -3.63 11.46 -12.11
N ASN A 59 -4.15 12.18 -13.12
CA ASN A 59 -4.64 11.54 -14.36
C ASN A 59 -3.53 10.91 -15.22
N SER A 60 -2.28 11.34 -15.05
CA SER A 60 -1.13 10.76 -15.75
C SER A 60 -0.58 9.52 -15.05
N VAL A 61 -0.70 9.43 -13.72
CA VAL A 61 -0.21 8.30 -12.93
C VAL A 61 -1.26 7.19 -12.88
N TYR A 62 -2.52 7.56 -12.65
CA TYR A 62 -3.64 6.62 -12.60
C TYR A 62 -4.24 6.46 -14.01
N ASN A 63 -3.60 5.62 -14.81
CA ASN A 63 -3.98 5.34 -16.19
C ASN A 63 -3.99 3.82 -16.46
N PRO A 64 -5.15 3.23 -16.85
CA PRO A 64 -5.24 1.79 -17.12
C PRO A 64 -4.28 1.33 -18.23
N LYS A 65 -4.01 2.19 -19.22
CA LYS A 65 -3.08 1.87 -20.31
C LYS A 65 -1.64 1.74 -19.83
N LEU A 66 -1.23 2.56 -18.87
CA LEU A 66 0.10 2.46 -18.26
C LEU A 66 0.20 1.20 -17.41
N GLN A 67 -0.84 0.86 -16.66
CA GLN A 67 -0.91 -0.38 -15.88
C GLN A 67 -0.84 -1.62 -16.78
N MET A 68 -1.50 -1.58 -17.95
CA MET A 68 -1.40 -2.64 -18.96
C MET A 68 -0.02 -2.72 -19.61
N ALA A 69 0.58 -1.58 -19.96
CA ALA A 69 1.89 -1.54 -20.56
C ALA A 69 2.98 -2.06 -19.60
N ASP A 70 2.87 -1.75 -18.31
CA ASP A 70 3.73 -2.27 -17.25
C ASP A 70 3.53 -3.79 -17.09
N HIS A 71 2.29 -4.26 -17.08
CA HIS A 71 1.99 -5.69 -17.01
C HIS A 71 2.51 -6.48 -18.22
N ALA A 72 2.63 -5.84 -19.39
CA ALA A 72 3.18 -6.46 -20.59
C ALA A 72 4.72 -6.48 -20.60
N GLN A 73 5.39 -5.84 -19.65
CA GLN A 73 6.85 -5.84 -19.58
C GLN A 73 7.39 -7.24 -19.22
N PRO A 74 8.54 -7.64 -19.80
CA PRO A 74 9.18 -8.90 -19.45
C PRO A 74 9.63 -8.90 -17.99
N VAL A 75 9.44 -10.03 -17.31
CA VAL A 75 9.83 -10.21 -15.91
C VAL A 75 11.34 -10.46 -15.83
N LYS A 76 12.10 -9.51 -15.27
CA LYS A 76 13.58 -9.63 -15.12
C LYS A 76 14.00 -10.69 -14.10
N TYR A 77 13.23 -10.85 -13.03
CA TYR A 77 13.51 -11.77 -11.93
C TYR A 77 12.29 -12.65 -11.71
N GLU A 78 12.18 -13.70 -12.50
CA GLU A 78 11.11 -14.68 -12.34
C GLU A 78 11.33 -15.49 -11.06
N MET A 79 10.31 -15.52 -10.20
CA MET A 79 10.32 -16.36 -9.01
C MET A 79 9.77 -17.73 -9.38
N SER A 80 10.49 -18.79 -9.04
CA SER A 80 9.98 -20.16 -9.15
C SER A 80 8.74 -20.31 -8.27
N LEU A 81 7.67 -20.89 -8.82
CA LEU A 81 6.50 -21.23 -8.02
C LEU A 81 6.90 -22.20 -6.91
N PRO A 82 6.32 -22.07 -5.70
CA PRO A 82 6.55 -23.06 -4.65
C PRO A 82 6.12 -24.45 -5.15
N PRO A 83 6.83 -25.51 -4.73
CA PRO A 83 6.45 -26.86 -5.11
C PRO A 83 4.99 -27.14 -4.72
N ALA A 84 4.30 -27.97 -5.50
CA ALA A 84 2.94 -28.36 -5.20
C ALA A 84 2.88 -28.91 -3.76
N LYS A 85 1.86 -28.49 -3.00
CA LYS A 85 1.69 -28.97 -1.62
C LYS A 85 1.57 -30.49 -1.64
N GLU A 86 2.55 -31.17 -1.03
CA GLU A 86 2.46 -32.60 -0.82
C GLU A 86 1.26 -32.89 0.11
N LYS A 87 0.43 -33.87 -0.27
CA LYS A 87 -0.67 -34.34 0.59
C LYS A 87 -0.05 -35.07 1.78
N GLY A 88 -0.07 -34.43 2.94
CA GLY A 88 0.44 -35.01 4.19
C GLY A 88 1.70 -34.31 4.68
N VAL A 89 1.57 -33.04 5.05
CA VAL A 89 2.58 -32.42 5.91
C VAL A 89 2.42 -33.06 7.29
N TYR A 90 3.32 -33.98 7.62
CA TYR A 90 3.38 -34.58 8.96
C TYR A 90 3.76 -33.47 9.95
N THR A 91 2.86 -33.12 10.86
CA THR A 91 3.04 -32.04 11.85
C THR A 91 4.34 -32.21 12.67
N ASN A 92 4.77 -33.47 12.79
CA ASN A 92 5.96 -33.97 13.45
C ASN A 92 7.29 -33.74 12.70
N VAL A 93 7.30 -33.16 11.50
CA VAL A 93 8.53 -32.71 10.80
C VAL A 93 8.61 -31.19 10.65
N LEU A 94 7.59 -30.44 11.08
CA LEU A 94 7.70 -28.98 11.12
C LEU A 94 8.59 -28.57 12.30
N PHE A 95 9.77 -28.04 11.98
CA PHE A 95 10.56 -27.30 12.94
C PHE A 95 9.87 -25.95 13.18
N VAL A 96 8.99 -25.91 14.18
CA VAL A 96 8.36 -24.67 14.63
C VAL A 96 9.36 -23.96 15.54
N HIS A 97 9.78 -22.75 15.17
CA HIS A 97 10.51 -21.90 16.10
C HIS A 97 9.63 -21.61 17.30
N GLU A 98 10.00 -22.12 18.47
CA GLU A 98 9.34 -21.73 19.70
C GLU A 98 9.59 -20.23 19.93
N PRO A 99 8.55 -19.44 20.27
CA PRO A 99 8.77 -18.07 20.66
C PRO A 99 9.64 -18.08 21.92
N LEU A 100 10.89 -17.61 21.81
CA LEU A 100 11.85 -17.49 22.91
C LEU A 100 11.41 -16.51 24.03
N GLY A 101 10.15 -16.04 23.98
CA GLY A 101 9.59 -15.05 24.88
C GLY A 101 10.43 -13.77 24.92
N ARG A 102 10.48 -13.13 26.09
CA ARG A 102 11.34 -11.97 26.33
C ARG A 102 12.83 -12.24 26.12
N LYS A 103 13.29 -13.49 26.27
CA LYS A 103 14.72 -13.83 26.22
C LYS A 103 15.32 -13.82 24.82
N GLY A 104 14.50 -13.92 23.76
CA GLY A 104 14.98 -13.93 22.37
C GLY A 104 14.87 -12.58 21.66
N ARG A 105 14.52 -11.50 22.36
CA ARG A 105 14.36 -10.17 21.77
C ARG A 105 15.64 -9.36 21.99
N GLU A 106 16.16 -8.75 20.92
CA GLU A 106 17.19 -7.71 21.01
C GLU A 106 16.59 -6.33 21.37
N LEU A 107 15.52 -6.32 22.17
CA LEU A 107 14.90 -5.08 22.63
C LEU A 107 15.34 -4.84 24.08
N ASN A 108 15.86 -3.66 24.36
CA ASN A 108 16.08 -3.23 25.74
C ASN A 108 14.73 -2.91 26.40
N ASP A 109 14.70 -2.99 27.73
CA ASP A 109 13.47 -2.80 28.52
C ASP A 109 12.79 -1.45 28.21
N THR A 110 13.58 -0.40 27.97
CA THR A 110 13.09 0.94 27.63
C THR A 110 12.29 0.97 26.31
N THR A 111 12.72 0.20 25.30
CA THR A 111 11.99 0.11 24.03
C THR A 111 10.73 -0.72 24.19
N GLU A 112 10.76 -1.77 25.03
CA GLU A 112 9.55 -2.56 25.32
C GLU A 112 8.48 -1.71 26.03
N ASP A 113 8.87 -0.91 27.02
CA ASP A 113 7.94 -0.06 27.77
C ASP A 113 7.30 1.00 26.88
N PHE A 114 8.09 1.68 26.04
CA PHE A 114 7.56 2.63 25.06
C PHE A 114 6.55 1.98 24.11
N VAL A 115 6.84 0.79 23.58
CA VAL A 115 5.91 0.07 22.68
C VAL A 115 4.65 -0.36 23.42
N ASN A 116 4.77 -0.82 24.67
CA ASN A 116 3.63 -1.22 25.48
C ASN A 116 2.72 -0.04 25.83
N GLU A 117 3.29 1.13 26.11
CA GLU A 117 2.56 2.37 26.35
C GLU A 117 1.89 2.92 25.09
N THR A 118 2.54 2.77 23.93
CA THR A 118 2.04 3.30 22.66
C THR A 118 1.17 2.32 21.87
N SER A 119 1.14 1.03 22.24
CA SER A 119 0.25 0.06 21.59
C SER A 119 -1.21 0.36 21.99
N MET A 120 -2.06 0.52 20.99
CA MET A 120 -3.46 0.95 21.09
C MET A 120 -4.41 -0.08 21.74
N GLY A 121 -3.90 -1.01 22.56
CA GLY A 121 -4.65 -2.11 23.17
C GLY A 121 -4.87 -2.01 24.69
N LYS A 122 -4.39 -0.95 25.36
CA LYS A 122 -4.48 -0.79 26.83
C LYS A 122 -5.52 0.25 27.32
N HIS A 123 -6.31 0.82 26.41
CA HIS A 123 -7.39 1.76 26.75
C HIS A 123 -8.78 1.14 26.50
N LEU A 124 -9.07 0.00 27.14
CA LEU A 124 -10.43 -0.47 27.42
C LEU A 124 -10.51 -0.95 28.88
#